data_AF-A0A1H3M1J5-F1
#
_entry.id   AF-A0A1H3M1J5-F1
#
_cell.length_a   1.000
_cell.length_b   1.000
_cell.length_c   1.000
_cell.angle_alpha   90.00
_cell.angle_beta   90.00
_cell.angle_gamma   90.00
#
_symmetry.space_group_name_H-M   'P 1'
#
loop_
_entity.id
_entity.type
_entity.pdbx_description
1 polymer ?
#
loop_
_entity_poly.entity_id
_entity_poly.type
_entity_poly.pdbx_seq_one_letter_code
_entity_poly.pdbx_strand_id
1 'polypeptide(L)' 'MQEEKAFLIDGINTIAIHNGVVRIQFMRLGMDGKPEPNVQLHVPIIAMKSVVEAFRKATPG' A
#
# COMPACT_ATOMS: atom_id res chain seq x y z
N MET A 1 -13.16 -14.51 -11.20
CA MET A 1 -12.08 -14.18 -10.23
C MET A 1 -12.75 -13.52 -9.05
N GLN A 2 -12.61 -14.07 -7.85
CA GLN A 2 -13.12 -13.44 -6.63
C GLN A 2 -12.19 -12.26 -6.34
N GLU A 3 -12.72 -11.03 -6.28
CA GLU A 3 -11.93 -9.87 -5.87
C GLU A 3 -11.61 -10.02 -4.37
N GLU A 4 -10.36 -10.37 -4.05
CA GLU A 4 -9.87 -10.30 -2.68
C GLU A 4 -9.94 -8.84 -2.21
N LYS A 5 -10.86 -8.58 -1.27
CA LYS A 5 -11.10 -7.24 -0.72
C LYS A 5 -10.00 -6.77 0.24
N ALA A 6 -9.07 -7.65 0.60
CA ALA A 6 -7.96 -7.36 1.49
C ALA A 6 -6.79 -8.28 1.16
N PHE A 7 -5.58 -7.78 1.37
CA PHE A 7 -4.34 -8.54 1.24
C PHE A 7 -3.49 -8.29 2.48
N LEU A 8 -2.90 -9.35 3.01
CA LEU A 8 -1.96 -9.26 4.14
C LEU A 8 -0.63 -8.70 3.64
N ILE A 9 0.05 -7.87 4.43
CA ILE A 9 1.39 -7.34 4.14
C ILE A 9 2.22 -7.39 5.43
N ASP A 10 3.53 -7.57 5.31
CA ASP A 10 4.45 -7.48 6.45
C ASP A 10 5.15 -6.12 6.50
N GLY A 11 5.19 -5.40 5.39
CA GLY A 11 5.73 -4.04 5.38
C GLY A 11 5.69 -3.35 4.02
N ILE A 12 6.34 -2.19 3.98
CA ILE A 12 6.56 -1.41 2.76
C ILE A 12 8.02 -1.57 2.37
N ASN A 13 8.26 -2.01 1.14
CA ASN A 13 9.60 -2.13 0.57
C ASN A 13 10.08 -0.79 0.00
N THR A 14 9.20 -0.05 -0.68
CA THR A 14 9.59 1.22 -1.33
C THR A 14 8.40 2.17 -1.45
N ILE A 15 8.68 3.47 -1.31
CA ILE A 15 7.76 4.56 -1.64
C ILE A 15 8.47 5.47 -2.65
N ALA A 16 7.80 5.76 -3.77
CA ALA A 16 8.32 6.65 -4.81
C ALA A 16 7.22 7.55 -5.36
N ILE A 17 7.59 8.72 -5.87
CA ILE A 17 6.67 9.62 -6.57
C ILE A 17 7.18 9.81 -7.99
N HIS A 18 6.32 9.49 -8.97
CA HIS A 18 6.66 9.67 -10.38
C HIS A 18 5.42 10.08 -11.17
N ASN A 19 5.55 11.13 -11.98
CA ASN A 19 4.48 11.70 -12.81
C ASN A 19 3.16 11.95 -12.04
N GLY A 20 3.27 12.54 -10.84
CA GLY A 20 2.11 12.86 -10.02
C GLY A 20 1.42 11.65 -9.38
N VAL A 21 2.04 10.47 -9.39
CA VAL A 21 1.53 9.25 -8.75
C VAL A 21 2.50 8.80 -7.67
N VAL A 22 1.99 8.65 -6.44
CA VAL A 22 2.66 7.97 -5.35
C VAL A 22 2.55 6.47 -5.59
N ARG A 23 3.69 5.78 -5.60
CA ARG A 23 3.79 4.33 -5.78
C ARG A 23 4.33 3.73 -4.49
N ILE A 24 3.59 2.80 -3.92
CA ILE A 24 3.95 2.08 -2.70
C ILE A 24 4.07 0.61 -3.05
N GLN A 25 5.27 0.05 -2.91
CA GLN A 25 5.51 -1.39 -3.04
C GLN A 25 5.41 -2.01 -1.65
N PHE A 26 4.40 -2.84 -1.44
CA PHE A 26 4.29 -3.68 -0.25
C PHE A 26 5.10 -4.96 -0.40
N MET A 27 5.55 -5.50 0.73
CA MET A 27 6.24 -6.78 0.79
C MET A 27 5.57 -7.72 1.79
N ARG A 28 5.83 -9.01 1.61
CA ARG A 28 5.68 -10.04 2.63
C ARG A 28 7.04 -10.63 2.97
N LEU A 29 7.13 -11.31 4.10
CA LEU A 29 8.29 -12.15 4.41
C LEU A 29 8.03 -13.57 3.90
N GLY A 30 8.96 -14.08 3.11
CA GLY A 30 8.99 -15.49 2.74
C GLY A 30 9.25 -16.38 3.96
N MET A 31 9.12 -17.70 3.79
CA MET A 31 9.41 -18.66 4.88
C MET A 31 10.86 -18.60 5.35
N ASP A 32 11.76 -18.08 4.53
CA ASP A 32 13.17 -17.84 4.84
C ASP A 32 13.40 -16.47 5.53
N GLY A 33 12.34 -15.72 5.80
CA GLY A 33 12.39 -14.39 6.40
C GLY A 33 12.81 -13.29 5.44
N LYS A 34 12.99 -13.56 4.14
CA LYS A 34 13.39 -12.52 3.18
C LYS A 34 12.19 -11.74 2.66
N PRO A 35 12.36 -10.44 2.36
CA PRO A 35 11.30 -9.64 1.79
C PRO A 35 11.01 -10.04 0.34
N GLU A 36 9.74 -10.30 0.05
CA GLU A 36 9.22 -10.63 -1.27
C GLU A 36 8.17 -9.58 -1.68
N PRO A 37 8.20 -9.06 -2.93
CA PRO A 37 7.16 -8.15 -3.42
C PRO A 37 5.78 -8.81 -3.38
N ASN A 38 4.78 -8.09 -2.85
CA ASN A 38 3.42 -8.60 -2.73
C ASN A 38 2.41 -7.82 -3.59
N VAL A 39 2.12 -6.56 -3.25
CA VAL A 39 1.15 -5.71 -3.96
C VAL A 39 1.73 -4.31 -4.17
N GLN A 40 1.36 -3.66 -5.27
CA GLN A 40 1.66 -2.24 -5.52
C GLN A 40 0.40 -1.39 -5.39
N LEU A 41 0.49 -0.32 -4.62
CA LEU A 41 -0.54 0.70 -4.52
C LEU A 41 -0.09 1.97 -5.26
N HIS A 42 -0.91 2.39 -6.22
CA HIS A 42 -0.73 3.62 -6.99
C HIS A 42 -1.78 4.64 -6.59
N VAL A 43 -1.36 5.77 -6.04
CA VAL A 43 -2.26 6.84 -5.60
C VAL A 43 -1.90 8.12 -6.35
N PRO A 44 -2.81 8.68 -7.15
CA PRO A 44 -2.64 10.03 -7.69
C PRO A 44 -2.42 11.02 -6.54
N ILE A 45 -1.40 11.88 -6.64
CA ILE A 45 -1.02 12.78 -5.56
C ILE A 45 -2.17 13.72 -5.16
N ILE A 46 -3.02 14.08 -6.13
CA ILE A 46 -4.22 14.90 -5.94
C ILE A 46 -5.26 14.23 -5.02
N ALA A 47 -5.25 12.89 -4.93
CA ALA A 47 -6.17 12.12 -4.11
C ALA A 47 -5.62 11.83 -2.70
N MET A 48 -4.35 12.16 -2.41
CA MET A 48 -3.72 11.80 -1.14
C MET A 48 -4.44 12.38 0.08
N LYS A 49 -4.98 13.60 -0.03
CA LYS A 49 -5.75 14.21 1.06
C LYS A 49 -6.96 13.34 1.44
N SER A 50 -7.74 12.91 0.45
CA SER A 50 -8.90 12.05 0.65
C SER A 50 -8.53 10.68 1.20
N VAL A 51 -7.40 10.12 0.76
CA VAL A 51 -6.87 8.86 1.30
C VAL A 51 -6.54 9.00 2.78
N VAL A 52 -5.80 10.04 3.17
CA VAL A 52 -5.46 10.30 4.58
C VAL A 52 -6.72 10.51 5.44
N GLU A 53 -7.70 11.26 4.91
CA GLU A 53 -8.98 11.46 5.61
C GLU A 53 -9.76 10.16 5.77
N ALA A 54 -9.78 9.28 4.77
CA ALA A 54 -10.42 7.97 4.86
C ALA A 54 -9.74 7.09 5.91
N PHE A 55 -8.41 7.05 5.96
CA PHE A 55 -7.67 6.33 7.00
C PHE A 55 -7.99 6.85 8.40
N ARG A 56 -7.99 8.17 8.61
CA ARG A 56 -8.36 8.77 9.91
C ARG A 56 -9.75 8.39 10.38
N LYS A 57 -10.71 8.22 9.46
CA LYS A 57 -12.07 7.76 9.80
C LYS A 57 -12.12 6.26 10.07
N ALA A 58 -11.27 5.47 9.41
CA ALA A 58 -11.27 4.01 9.50
C ALA A 58 -10.57 3.48 10.76
N THR A 59 -9.57 4.19 11.28
CA THR A 59 -8.93 3.89 12.57
C THR A 59 -9.37 4.92 13.61
N PRO A 60 -10.31 4.60 14.52
CA PRO A 60 -10.55 5.43 15.69
C PRO A 60 -9.27 5.39 16.54
N GLY A 61 -8.59 6.54 16.62
CA GLY A 61 -7.61 6.80 17.66
C GLY A 61 -8.30 7.03 19.00
#